data_AF-A0A3N5RPZ7-F1
#
_entry.id   AF-A0A3N5RPZ7-F1
#
_cell.length_a   1.000
_cell.length_b   1.000
_cell.length_c   1.000
_cell.angle_alpha   90.00
_cell.angle_beta   90.00
_cell.angle_gamma   90.00
#
_symmetry.space_group_name_H-M   'P 1'
#
loop_
_entity.id
_entity.type
_entity.pdbx_description
1 polymer ?
#
loop_
_entity_poly.entity_id
_entity_poly.type
_entity_poly.pdbx_seq_one_letter_code
_entity_poly.pdbx_strand_id
1 'polypeptide(L)'
;MGIISPRDGSPASKALFTCLVIILSPLLILAVFIYLLWGAILYLAIWLTFRKQFAVFVYSNSPTWKDYIESEILPRLGERAVILNWSERRNWKTSLPVLAFQTFGGYRNFNPIGIVIRPFRFAKTYRFFEAFKEFKHGDSRKVEKVKSELFEVLGI
;
A
#
# COMPACT_ATOMS: atom_id res chain seq x y z
N MET A 1 -32.69 31.05 -7.36
CA MET A 1 -31.40 30.47 -6.93
C MET A 1 -31.32 30.64 -5.42
N GLY A 2 -31.80 29.65 -4.64
CA GLY A 2 -31.83 29.73 -3.18
C GLY A 2 -30.52 29.22 -2.58
N ILE A 3 -29.77 30.11 -1.94
CA ILE A 3 -28.57 29.77 -1.18
C ILE A 3 -29.02 29.08 0.11
N ILE A 4 -28.75 27.78 0.24
CA ILE A 4 -28.98 27.04 1.48
C ILE A 4 -27.96 27.57 2.50
N SER A 5 -28.43 28.40 3.43
CA SER A 5 -27.61 28.89 4.55
C SER A 5 -27.25 27.71 5.47
N PRO A 6 -25.99 27.54 5.89
CA PRO A 6 -25.61 26.49 6.82
C PRO A 6 -26.33 26.70 8.15
N ARG A 7 -27.03 25.66 8.60
CA ARG A 7 -27.79 25.67 9.85
C ARG A 7 -26.79 25.72 11.01
N ASP A 8 -26.57 26.90 11.59
CA ASP A 8 -25.70 27.07 12.74
C ASP A 8 -26.17 26.19 13.90
N GLY A 9 -25.33 25.23 14.30
CA GLY A 9 -25.61 24.34 15.43
C GLY A 9 -25.76 25.12 16.73
N SER A 10 -26.73 24.74 17.57
CA SER A 10 -26.97 25.38 18.86
C SER A 10 -25.71 25.34 19.76
N PRO A 11 -25.50 26.30 20.66
CA PRO A 11 -24.35 26.30 21.57
C PRO A 11 -24.23 25.00 22.38
N ALA A 12 -25.37 24.38 22.74
CA ALA A 12 -25.41 23.07 23.39
C ALA A 12 -24.83 21.95 22.52
N SER A 13 -25.16 21.92 21.22
CA SER A 13 -24.59 20.94 20.28
C SER A 13 -23.07 21.09 20.12
N LYS A 14 -22.57 22.34 20.09
CA LYS A 14 -21.13 22.63 20.02
C LYS A 14 -20.41 22.16 21.29
N ALA A 15 -20.95 22.45 22.47
CA ALA A 15 -20.38 22.01 23.74
C ALA A 15 -20.36 20.47 23.89
N LEU A 16 -21.45 19.79 23.52
CA LEU A 16 -21.51 18.32 23.51
C LEU A 16 -20.46 17.71 22.57
N PHE A 17 -20.29 18.27 21.37
CA PHE A 17 -19.27 17.84 20.44
C PHE A 17 -17.85 18.03 21.00
N THR A 18 -17.56 19.19 21.61
CA THR A 18 -16.26 19.45 22.25
C THR A 18 -15.96 18.46 23.37
N CYS A 19 -16.93 18.21 24.27
CA CYS A 19 -16.77 17.20 25.33
C CYS A 19 -16.51 15.81 24.76
N LEU A 20 -17.25 15.41 23.72
CA LEU A 20 -17.06 14.12 23.04
C LEU A 20 -15.65 14.01 22.45
N VAL A 21 -15.15 15.04 21.78
CA VAL A 21 -13.79 15.06 21.23
C VAL A 21 -12.75 14.94 22.34
N ILE A 22 -12.90 15.68 23.45
CA ILE A 22 -11.96 15.60 24.57
C ILE A 22 -11.94 14.19 25.16
N ILE A 23 -13.11 13.58 25.39
CA ILE A 23 -13.23 12.24 25.97
C ILE A 23 -12.68 11.16 25.03
N LEU A 24 -12.91 11.28 23.71
CA LEU A 24 -12.42 10.31 22.72
C LEU A 24 -10.95 10.54 22.33
N SER A 25 -10.40 11.73 22.58
CA SER A 25 -9.04 12.08 22.15
C SER A 25 -7.94 11.15 22.71
N PRO A 26 -7.95 10.70 23.99
CA PRO A 26 -6.91 9.80 24.49
C PRO A 26 -6.96 8.45 23.79
N LEU A 27 -8.15 7.95 23.47
CA LEU A 27 -8.32 6.70 22.73
C LEU A 27 -7.81 6.83 21.30
N LEU A 28 -8.09 7.96 20.64
CA LEU A 28 -7.56 8.23 19.29
C LEU A 28 -6.03 8.35 19.30
N ILE A 29 -5.46 9.07 20.27
CA ILE A 29 -4.01 9.19 20.44
C ILE A 29 -3.37 7.82 20.67
N LEU A 30 -3.97 7.00 21.54
CA LEU A 30 -3.50 5.64 21.81
C LEU A 30 -3.55 4.77 20.53
N ALA A 31 -4.64 4.85 19.76
CA ALA A 31 -4.78 4.11 18.51
C ALA A 31 -3.70 4.52 17.48
N VAL A 32 -3.46 5.82 17.32
CA VAL A 32 -2.40 6.34 16.44
C VAL A 32 -1.03 5.89 16.93
N PHE A 33 -0.77 5.95 18.23
CA PHE A 33 0.49 5.50 18.82
C PHE A 33 0.76 4.01 18.57
N ILE A 34 -0.24 3.16 18.80
CA ILE A 34 -0.15 1.72 18.51
C ILE A 34 0.11 1.48 17.02
N TYR A 35 -0.57 2.21 16.14
CA TYR A 35 -0.37 2.09 14.69
C TYR A 35 1.07 2.45 14.28
N LEU A 36 1.61 3.56 14.81
CA LEU A 36 2.99 3.97 14.54
C LEU A 36 4.01 2.98 15.10
N LEU A 37 3.79 2.48 16.31
CA LEU A 37 4.65 1.49 16.95
C LEU A 37 4.68 0.18 16.15
N TRP A 38 3.52 -0.29 15.67
CA TRP A 38 3.43 -1.45 14.79
C TRP A 38 4.24 -1.29 13.51
N GLY A 39 4.11 -0.14 12.85
CA GLY A 39 4.91 0.19 11.67
C GLY A 39 6.41 0.18 11.96
N ALA A 40 6.84 0.76 13.08
CA ALA A 40 8.25 0.79 13.50
C ALA A 40 8.80 -0.62 13.77
N ILE A 41 8.03 -1.49 14.45
CA ILE A 41 8.40 -2.89 14.68
C ILE A 41 8.58 -3.62 13.36
N LEU A 42 7.69 -3.41 12.37
CA LEU A 42 7.81 -4.04 11.05
C LEU A 42 9.03 -3.54 10.28
N TYR A 43 9.33 -2.24 10.29
CA TYR A 43 10.58 -1.74 9.69
C TYR A 43 11.80 -2.40 10.33
N LEU A 44 11.83 -2.48 11.67
CA LEU A 44 12.95 -3.11 12.38
C LEU A 44 13.08 -4.60 12.01
N ALA A 45 11.97 -5.35 12.03
CA ALA A 45 11.96 -6.76 11.65
C ALA A 45 12.46 -6.98 10.21
N ILE A 46 12.04 -6.11 9.29
CA ILE A 46 12.50 -6.13 7.89
C ILE A 46 13.99 -5.81 7.81
N TRP A 47 14.49 -4.81 8.51
CA TRP A 47 15.92 -4.46 8.45
C TRP A 47 16.83 -5.53 9.08
N LEU A 48 16.39 -6.16 10.17
CA LEU A 48 17.11 -7.26 10.80
C LEU A 48 17.15 -8.50 9.90
N THR A 49 16.08 -8.75 9.14
CA THR A 49 15.98 -9.91 8.23
C THR A 49 16.66 -9.63 6.88
N PHE A 50 16.46 -8.45 6.32
CA PHE A 50 16.89 -8.05 4.97
C PHE A 50 17.85 -6.86 5.06
N ARG A 51 19.15 -7.15 5.08
CA ARG A 51 20.21 -6.16 5.31
C ARG A 51 20.32 -5.06 4.24
N LYS A 52 19.86 -5.32 3.01
CA LYS A 52 20.03 -4.39 1.87
C LYS A 52 18.73 -3.75 1.43
N GLN A 53 17.79 -4.56 0.97
CA GLN A 53 16.48 -4.11 0.53
C GLN A 53 15.50 -5.26 0.66
N PHE A 54 14.25 -4.92 0.89
CA PHE A 54 13.15 -5.86 0.92
C PHE A 54 12.09 -5.39 -0.07
N ALA A 55 11.67 -6.28 -0.96
CA ALA A 55 10.62 -5.99 -1.91
C ALA A 55 9.55 -7.08 -1.88
N VAL A 56 8.30 -6.65 -1.98
CA VAL A 56 7.14 -7.53 -2.14
C VAL A 56 6.38 -7.07 -3.35
N PHE A 57 6.08 -7.98 -4.25
CA PHE A 57 5.23 -7.72 -5.41
C PHE A 57 3.95 -8.54 -5.29
N VAL A 58 2.81 -7.87 -5.33
CA VAL A 58 1.49 -8.49 -5.19
C VAL A 58 0.71 -8.29 -6.48
N TYR A 59 0.16 -9.39 -7.01
CA TYR A 59 -0.70 -9.38 -8.20
C TYR A 59 -1.84 -10.38 -8.04
N SER A 60 -2.82 -10.40 -8.96
CA SER A 60 -3.85 -11.45 -9.05
C SER A 60 -3.88 -12.10 -10.42
N ASN A 61 -4.56 -13.25 -10.49
CA ASN A 61 -4.91 -13.97 -11.72
C ASN A 61 -6.01 -13.25 -12.54
N SER A 62 -5.84 -11.96 -12.81
CA SER A 62 -6.74 -11.21 -13.70
C SER A 62 -6.30 -11.38 -15.15
N PRO A 63 -7.20 -11.72 -16.08
CA PRO A 63 -6.85 -11.86 -17.51
C PRO A 63 -6.36 -10.55 -18.14
N THR A 64 -6.57 -9.39 -17.50
CA THR A 64 -6.14 -8.10 -18.05
C THR A 64 -4.64 -7.86 -17.94
N TRP A 65 -3.98 -8.39 -16.92
CA TRP A 65 -2.57 -8.08 -16.63
C TRP A 65 -1.72 -9.28 -16.25
N LYS A 66 -2.32 -10.44 -15.96
CA LYS A 66 -1.59 -11.64 -15.53
C LYS A 66 -0.49 -12.00 -16.52
N ASP A 67 -0.84 -12.16 -17.79
CA ASP A 67 0.10 -12.61 -18.83
C ASP A 67 1.26 -11.63 -18.97
N TYR A 68 0.98 -10.33 -18.95
CA TYR A 68 2.01 -9.29 -18.99
C TYR A 68 2.91 -9.33 -17.74
N ILE A 69 2.33 -9.49 -16.54
CA ILE A 69 3.12 -9.57 -15.30
C ILE A 69 4.03 -10.80 -15.32
N GLU A 70 3.50 -11.96 -15.70
CA GLU A 70 4.24 -13.23 -15.72
C GLU A 70 5.33 -13.27 -16.79
N SER A 71 5.14 -12.59 -17.91
CA SER A 71 6.14 -12.52 -19.00
C SER A 71 7.16 -11.40 -18.84
N GLU A 72 6.74 -10.22 -18.39
CA GLU A 72 7.59 -9.01 -18.42
C GLU A 72 8.12 -8.59 -17.05
N ILE A 73 7.36 -8.85 -15.98
CA ILE A 73 7.70 -8.34 -14.63
C ILE A 73 8.35 -9.43 -13.77
N LEU A 74 7.67 -10.56 -13.55
CA LEU A 74 8.14 -11.60 -12.63
C LEU A 74 9.53 -12.15 -12.97
N PRO A 75 9.88 -12.43 -14.25
CA PRO A 75 11.19 -12.98 -14.58
C PRO A 75 12.34 -12.04 -14.21
N ARG A 76 12.11 -10.73 -14.30
CA ARG A 76 13.11 -9.70 -13.97
C ARG A 76 13.22 -9.45 -12.47
N LEU A 77 12.11 -9.58 -11.74
CA LEU A 77 12.13 -9.48 -10.27
C LEU A 77 12.99 -10.60 -9.66
N GLY A 78 12.88 -11.83 -10.16
CA GLY A 78 13.64 -12.98 -9.69
C GLY A 78 13.62 -13.10 -8.16
N GLU A 79 14.79 -13.29 -7.54
CA GLU A 79 14.94 -13.37 -6.09
C GLU A 79 14.94 -12.01 -5.38
N ARG A 80 14.86 -10.89 -6.12
CA ARG A 80 14.94 -9.54 -5.54
C ARG A 80 13.63 -9.10 -4.88
N ALA A 81 12.53 -9.78 -5.17
CA ALA A 81 11.23 -9.50 -4.57
C ALA A 81 10.50 -10.80 -4.22
N VAL A 82 9.81 -10.80 -3.07
CA VAL A 82 8.87 -11.86 -2.72
C VAL A 82 7.57 -11.64 -3.48
N ILE A 83 7.14 -12.66 -4.22
CA ILE A 83 5.92 -12.60 -5.02
C ILE A 83 4.75 -13.14 -4.20
N LEU A 84 3.65 -12.40 -4.13
CA LEU A 84 2.41 -12.83 -3.49
C LEU A 84 1.25 -12.79 -4.49
N ASN A 85 0.55 -13.92 -4.66
CA ASN A 85 -0.66 -13.97 -5.47
C ASN A 85 -1.91 -13.69 -4.61
N TRP A 86 -2.55 -12.55 -4.83
CA TRP A 86 -3.76 -12.10 -4.14
C TRP A 86 -4.96 -13.02 -4.38
N SER A 87 -5.00 -13.72 -5.52
CA SER A 87 -6.03 -14.73 -5.78
C SER A 87 -5.93 -15.90 -4.80
N GLU A 88 -4.74 -16.15 -4.26
CA GLU A 88 -4.43 -17.23 -3.31
C GLU A 88 -4.39 -16.75 -1.86
N ARG A 89 -4.83 -15.51 -1.57
CA ARG A 89 -4.71 -14.87 -0.24
C ARG A 89 -5.31 -15.67 0.92
N ARG A 90 -6.29 -16.54 0.64
CA ARG A 90 -6.90 -17.43 1.66
C ARG A 90 -5.89 -18.44 2.23
N ASN A 91 -4.85 -18.76 1.47
CA ASN A 91 -3.81 -19.71 1.84
C ASN A 91 -2.54 -19.02 2.38
N TRP A 92 -2.53 -17.69 2.45
CA TRP A 92 -1.36 -16.96 2.94
C TRP A 92 -1.16 -17.22 4.42
N LYS A 93 0.02 -17.73 4.77
CA LYS A 93 0.48 -17.82 6.16
C LYS A 93 0.90 -16.44 6.62
N THR A 94 0.68 -16.15 7.91
CA THR A 94 1.22 -14.95 8.56
C THR A 94 2.74 -14.98 8.44
N SER A 95 3.28 -14.09 7.62
CA SER A 95 4.70 -14.01 7.29
C SER A 95 5.08 -12.55 7.08
N LEU A 96 6.37 -12.24 7.19
CA LEU A 96 6.85 -10.87 7.06
C LEU A 96 6.45 -10.19 5.75
N PRO A 97 6.47 -10.85 4.56
CA PRO A 97 5.96 -10.26 3.33
C PRO A 97 4.48 -9.94 3.34
N VAL A 98 3.67 -10.82 3.93
CA VAL A 98 2.21 -10.62 4.05
C VAL A 98 1.92 -9.44 4.98
N LEU A 99 2.59 -9.37 6.14
CA LEU A 99 2.43 -8.27 7.10
C LEU A 99 2.90 -6.93 6.51
N ALA A 100 4.01 -6.94 5.77
CA ALA A 100 4.51 -5.76 5.07
C ALA A 100 3.50 -5.28 4.02
N PHE A 101 2.94 -6.19 3.21
CA PHE A 101 1.89 -5.84 2.26
C PHE A 101 0.64 -5.29 2.95
N GLN A 102 0.16 -5.92 4.03
CA GLN A 102 -1.03 -5.45 4.75
C GLN A 102 -0.82 -4.07 5.38
N THR A 103 0.39 -3.78 5.86
CA THR A 103 0.70 -2.51 6.53
C THR A 103 0.99 -1.39 5.55
N PHE A 104 1.77 -1.65 4.49
CA PHE A 104 2.27 -0.62 3.57
C PHE A 104 1.55 -0.58 2.21
N GLY A 105 0.80 -1.62 1.86
CA GLY A 105 0.11 -1.72 0.56
C GLY A 105 -1.10 -0.79 0.43
N GLY A 106 -1.66 -0.34 1.55
CA GLY A 106 -2.85 0.52 1.58
C GLY A 106 -4.12 -0.18 1.08
N TYR A 107 -5.25 0.55 1.09
CA TYR A 107 -6.58 -0.04 0.88
C TYR A 107 -7.14 0.08 -0.54
N ARG A 108 -6.54 0.90 -1.41
CA ARG A 108 -7.04 1.17 -2.78
C ARG A 108 -5.98 0.86 -3.81
N ASN A 109 -6.38 0.39 -4.99
CA ASN A 109 -5.48 0.19 -6.15
C ASN A 109 -4.21 -0.61 -5.79
N PHE A 110 -4.35 -1.60 -4.91
CA PHE A 110 -3.24 -2.37 -4.33
C PHE A 110 -2.91 -3.61 -5.16
N ASN A 111 -3.56 -3.81 -6.30
CA ASN A 111 -3.34 -4.97 -7.13
C ASN A 111 -3.42 -4.57 -8.62
N PRO A 112 -2.32 -4.66 -9.37
CA PRO A 112 -0.98 -5.07 -8.94
C PRO A 112 -0.21 -3.97 -8.20
N ILE A 113 0.67 -4.32 -7.26
CA ILE A 113 1.51 -3.39 -6.51
C ILE A 113 2.91 -3.95 -6.23
N GLY A 114 3.94 -3.12 -6.36
CA GLY A 114 5.27 -3.35 -5.80
C GLY A 114 5.48 -2.50 -4.54
N ILE A 115 6.02 -3.07 -3.48
CA ILE A 115 6.38 -2.38 -2.24
C ILE A 115 7.87 -2.59 -2.03
N VAL A 116 8.64 -1.51 -1.92
CA VAL A 116 10.09 -1.57 -1.66
C VAL A 116 10.42 -0.83 -0.38
N ILE A 117 11.10 -1.53 0.52
CA ILE A 117 11.57 -1.04 1.81
C ILE A 117 13.09 -1.10 1.81
N ARG A 118 13.72 0.04 2.09
CA ARG A 118 15.17 0.17 2.20
C ARG A 118 15.55 0.60 3.62
N PRO A 119 16.73 0.21 4.12
CA PRO A 119 17.27 0.72 5.37
C PRO A 119 17.20 2.24 5.42
N PHE A 120 16.70 2.78 6.54
CA PHE A 120 16.58 4.21 6.81
C PHE A 120 15.73 5.00 5.80
N ARG A 121 14.86 4.33 5.04
CA ARG A 121 13.92 4.98 4.11
C ARG A 121 12.52 4.42 4.29
N PHE A 122 11.53 5.29 4.11
CA PHE A 122 10.13 4.89 4.10
C PHE A 122 9.83 3.94 2.93
N ALA A 123 8.87 3.05 3.15
CA ALA A 123 8.32 2.15 2.14
C ALA A 123 7.82 2.97 0.94
N LYS A 124 8.30 2.62 -0.25
CA LYS A 124 7.80 3.19 -1.51
C LYS A 124 6.88 2.18 -2.17
N THR A 125 5.73 2.64 -2.64
CA THR A 125 4.74 1.81 -3.32
C THR A 125 4.64 2.16 -4.80
N TYR A 126 4.51 1.13 -5.63
CA TYR A 126 4.41 1.21 -7.09
C TYR A 126 3.11 0.55 -7.51
N ARG A 127 2.07 1.36 -7.75
CA ARG A 127 0.72 0.87 -8.03
C ARG A 127 0.51 0.76 -9.53
N PHE A 128 0.25 -0.45 -10.01
CA PHE A 128 0.06 -0.71 -11.43
C PHE A 128 -1.41 -0.68 -11.85
N PHE A 129 -2.36 -0.73 -10.92
CA PHE A 129 -3.80 -0.81 -11.25
C PHE A 129 -4.27 0.26 -12.24
N GLU A 130 -3.99 1.55 -11.96
CA GLU A 130 -4.39 2.65 -12.84
C GLU A 130 -3.65 2.60 -14.18
N ALA A 131 -2.37 2.18 -14.16
CA ALA A 131 -1.59 2.00 -15.38
C ALA A 131 -2.18 0.89 -16.27
N PHE A 132 -2.59 -0.23 -15.69
CA PHE A 132 -3.22 -1.33 -16.42
C PHE A 132 -4.62 -1.00 -16.93
N LYS A 133 -5.34 -0.08 -16.28
CA LYS A 133 -6.62 0.42 -16.79
C LYS A 133 -6.45 1.09 -18.16
N GLU A 134 -5.39 1.87 -18.33
CA GLU A 134 -5.06 2.52 -19.60
C GLU A 134 -4.40 1.57 -20.60
N PHE A 135 -3.61 0.61 -20.12
CA PHE A 135 -3.06 -0.46 -20.94
C PHE A 135 -4.14 -1.25 -21.68
N LYS A 136 -5.28 -1.51 -21.01
CA LYS A 136 -6.44 -2.14 -21.64
C LYS A 136 -6.99 -1.35 -22.85
N HIS A 137 -6.74 -0.04 -22.90
CA HIS A 137 -7.11 0.83 -24.02
C HIS A 137 -5.96 1.02 -25.03
N GLY A 138 -4.86 0.28 -24.90
CA GLY A 138 -3.73 0.28 -25.82
C GLY A 138 -2.57 1.21 -25.44
N ASP A 139 -2.64 1.94 -24.31
CA ASP A 139 -1.55 2.82 -23.87
C ASP A 139 -0.65 2.13 -22.82
N SER A 140 0.51 1.67 -23.25
CA SER A 140 1.50 1.02 -22.38
C SER A 140 2.41 1.99 -21.61
N ARG A 141 2.41 3.28 -21.95
CA ARG A 141 3.40 4.24 -21.41
C ARG A 141 3.40 4.31 -19.90
N LYS A 142 2.21 4.28 -19.26
CA LYS A 142 2.11 4.33 -17.80
C LYS A 142 2.58 3.04 -17.15
N VAL A 143 2.29 1.88 -17.74
CA VAL A 143 2.75 0.59 -17.20
C VAL A 143 4.26 0.50 -17.30
N GLU A 144 4.83 0.90 -18.45
CA GLU A 144 6.27 0.96 -18.67
C GLU A 144 6.96 1.91 -17.70
N LYS A 145 6.38 3.09 -17.46
CA LYS A 145 6.91 4.04 -16.48
C LYS A 145 6.95 3.46 -15.07
N VAL A 146 5.83 2.94 -14.57
CA VAL A 146 5.78 2.37 -13.20
C VAL A 146 6.69 1.14 -13.08
N LYS A 147 6.78 0.32 -14.14
CA LYS A 147 7.71 -0.81 -14.24
C LYS A 147 9.16 -0.34 -14.13
N SER A 148 9.55 0.66 -14.92
CA SER A 148 10.90 1.23 -14.92
C SER A 148 11.27 1.83 -13.57
N GLU A 149 10.36 2.58 -12.93
CA GLU A 149 10.62 3.17 -11.61
C GLU A 149 10.79 2.11 -10.51
N LEU A 150 10.03 1.00 -10.60
CA LEU A 150 10.19 -0.14 -9.70
C LEU A 150 11.57 -0.79 -9.90
N PHE A 151 11.93 -1.06 -11.16
CA PHE A 151 13.16 -1.74 -11.56
C PHE A 151 14.41 -0.93 -11.22
N GLU A 152 14.40 0.37 -11.50
CA GLU A 152 15.47 1.29 -11.13
C GLU A 152 15.77 1.23 -9.62
N VAL A 153 14.72 1.21 -8.79
CA VAL A 153 14.90 1.12 -7.34
C VAL A 153 15.38 -0.25 -6.88
N LEU A 154 15.12 -1.31 -7.63
CA LEU A 154 15.62 -2.67 -7.39
C LEU A 154 17.00 -2.93 -8.01
N GLY A 155 17.52 -1.99 -8.83
CA GLY A 155 18.78 -2.10 -9.56
C GLY A 155 18.75 -3.17 -10.65
N ILE A 156 17.62 -3.30 -11.36
CA ILE A 156 17.42 -4.17 -12.55
C ILE A 156 16.99 -3.37 -13.77
#